data_AF-A0AAD5NIP6-F1
#
_entry.id   AF-A0AAD5NIP6-F1
#
_cell.length_a   1.000
_cell.length_b   1.000
_cell.length_c   1.000
_cell.angle_alpha   90.00
_cell.angle_beta   90.00
_cell.angle_gamma   90.00
#
_symmetry.space_group_name_H-M   'P 1'
#
loop_
_entity.id
_entity.type
_entity.pdbx_description
1 polymer ?
#
loop_
_entity_poly.entity_id
_entity_poly.type
_entity_poly.pdbx_seq_one_letter_code
_entity_poly.pdbx_strand_id
1 'polypeptide(L)'
;MEHYVSIVDMLGSTGHLDEALEFIEKMPLEPRIDVWEKMMNLCRIHGDLELGDRCAELVEQLDPARLSEQSKAGLLPVDPLDLQMEKEKNKPANKFLSNMTSQYRAGDTSHPENDMIYEQIRGLKAHMKEVGYIPDLRDVLYDIDQESMEEAVLVHSEKLALSHGLLTSPPRTTIRIMKNFHVCDDCHNALKIISKIVGRVFIIRDAKRFHQFQDGKCSCNDYWYPSIELAF
;
A
#
# COMPACT_ATOMS: atom_id res chain seq x y z
N MET A 1 12.64 -24.59 -7.87
CA MET A 1 11.51 -23.86 -8.50
C MET A 1 10.93 -22.84 -7.53
N GLU A 2 10.61 -23.22 -6.29
CA GLU A 2 10.30 -22.27 -5.19
C GLU A 2 11.35 -21.16 -5.05
N HIS A 3 12.63 -21.48 -5.32
CA HIS A 3 13.73 -20.52 -5.27
C HIS A 3 13.54 -19.25 -6.11
N TYR A 4 12.89 -19.30 -7.28
CA TYR A 4 12.72 -18.09 -8.11
C TYR A 4 11.71 -17.13 -7.50
N VAL A 5 10.56 -17.65 -7.06
CA VAL A 5 9.54 -16.86 -6.35
C VAL A 5 10.14 -16.28 -5.07
N SER A 6 10.94 -17.04 -4.32
CA SER A 6 11.62 -16.55 -3.12
C SER A 6 12.63 -15.44 -3.40
N ILE A 7 13.34 -15.47 -4.54
CA ILE A 7 14.29 -14.40 -4.90
C ILE A 7 13.53 -13.13 -5.28
N VAL A 8 12.46 -13.25 -6.07
CA VAL A 8 11.58 -12.12 -6.41
C VAL A 8 10.95 -11.52 -5.15
N ASP A 9 10.48 -12.36 -4.22
CA ASP A 9 9.97 -11.90 -2.92
C ASP A 9 11.03 -11.15 -2.12
N MET A 10 12.24 -11.69 -2.02
CA MET A 10 13.34 -11.08 -1.27
C MET A 10 13.70 -9.70 -1.82
N LEU A 11 13.79 -9.56 -3.15
CA LEU A 11 14.08 -8.28 -3.80
C LEU A 11 12.91 -7.30 -3.67
N GLY A 12 11.72 -7.70 -4.13
CA GLY A 12 10.59 -6.79 -4.21
C GLY A 12 9.96 -6.43 -2.86
N SER A 13 9.99 -7.30 -1.84
CA SER A 13 9.47 -6.96 -0.50
C SER A 13 10.20 -5.78 0.15
N THR A 14 11.47 -5.59 -0.21
CA THR A 14 12.29 -4.45 0.24
C THR A 14 12.22 -3.24 -0.70
N GLY A 15 11.29 -3.26 -1.66
CA GLY A 15 11.06 -2.17 -2.62
C GLY A 15 12.05 -2.13 -3.78
N HIS A 16 12.83 -3.19 -4.02
CA HIS A 16 13.72 -3.33 -5.17
C HIS A 16 12.97 -3.96 -6.35
N LEU A 17 11.92 -3.27 -6.83
CA LEU A 17 11.06 -3.77 -7.91
C LEU A 17 11.82 -3.88 -9.23
N ASP A 18 12.63 -2.88 -9.57
CA ASP A 18 13.44 -2.89 -10.80
C ASP A 18 14.39 -4.09 -10.84
N GLU A 19 15.08 -4.34 -9.71
CA GLU A 19 16.00 -5.48 -9.59
C GLU A 19 15.25 -6.82 -9.61
N ALA A 20 14.04 -6.88 -9.03
CA ALA A 20 13.18 -8.05 -9.11
C ALA A 20 12.74 -8.34 -10.56
N LEU A 21 12.38 -7.29 -11.31
CA LEU A 21 12.01 -7.41 -12.73
C LEU A 21 13.21 -7.86 -13.57
N GLU A 22 14.37 -7.22 -13.40
CA GLU A 22 15.60 -7.58 -14.10
C GLU A 22 15.99 -9.04 -13.84
N PHE A 23 15.77 -9.52 -12.61
CA PHE A 23 15.98 -10.92 -12.28
C PHE A 23 15.04 -11.85 -13.07
N ILE A 24 13.74 -11.50 -13.17
CA ILE A 24 12.75 -12.28 -13.92
C ILE A 24 13.11 -12.33 -15.41
N GLU A 25 13.49 -11.18 -16.00
CA GLU A 25 13.85 -11.08 -17.42
C GLU A 25 15.11 -11.89 -17.78
N LYS A 26 16.04 -12.04 -16.84
CA LYS A 26 17.28 -12.81 -17.01
C LYS A 26 17.13 -14.28 -16.65
N MET A 27 15.92 -14.75 -16.29
CA MET A 27 15.72 -16.15 -15.95
C MET A 27 16.07 -17.05 -17.15
N PRO A 28 16.79 -18.17 -16.94
CA PRO A 28 17.14 -19.10 -18.01
C PRO A 28 15.94 -19.93 -18.51
N LEU A 29 14.77 -19.78 -17.86
CA LEU A 29 13.53 -20.49 -18.11
C LEU A 29 12.39 -19.49 -18.15
N GLU A 30 11.34 -19.82 -18.90
CA GLU A 30 10.13 -19.00 -18.96
C GLU A 30 9.50 -18.85 -17.56
N PRO A 31 9.22 -17.62 -17.10
CA PRO A 31 8.66 -17.40 -15.78
C PRO A 31 7.26 -17.98 -15.68
N ARG A 32 7.03 -18.78 -14.64
CA ARG A 32 5.70 -19.33 -14.32
C ARG A 32 4.78 -18.25 -13.78
N ILE A 33 3.47 -18.51 -13.86
CA ILE A 33 2.44 -17.63 -13.30
C ILE A 33 2.68 -17.22 -11.85
N ASP A 34 3.18 -18.14 -11.02
CA ASP A 34 3.44 -17.87 -9.59
C ASP A 34 4.49 -16.75 -9.39
N VAL A 35 5.39 -16.54 -10.37
CA VAL A 35 6.40 -15.47 -10.35
C VAL A 35 5.76 -14.12 -10.70
N TRP A 36 4.95 -14.08 -11.76
CA TRP A 36 4.25 -12.87 -12.19
C TRP A 36 3.19 -12.42 -11.18
N GLU A 37 2.46 -13.36 -10.59
CA GLU A 37 1.51 -13.08 -9.51
C GLU A 37 2.22 -12.46 -8.30
N LYS A 38 3.40 -12.99 -7.95
CA LYS A 38 4.21 -12.43 -6.87
C LYS A 38 4.69 -11.02 -7.20
N MET A 39 5.19 -10.80 -8.41
CA MET A 39 5.65 -9.49 -8.86
C MET A 39 4.52 -8.46 -8.87
N MET A 40 3.36 -8.80 -9.42
CA MET A 40 2.14 -7.99 -9.42
C MET A 40 1.78 -7.51 -8.01
N ASN A 41 1.75 -8.43 -7.05
CA ASN A 41 1.42 -8.11 -5.65
C ASN A 41 2.45 -7.18 -5.00
N LEU A 42 3.74 -7.38 -5.28
CA LEU A 42 4.81 -6.52 -4.77
C LEU A 42 4.73 -5.10 -5.34
N CYS A 43 4.42 -4.97 -6.64
CA CYS A 43 4.23 -3.66 -7.27
C CYS A 43 3.12 -2.86 -6.60
N ARG A 44 1.96 -3.51 -6.36
CA ARG A 44 0.85 -2.90 -5.62
C ARG A 44 1.23 -2.49 -4.21
N ILE A 45 1.90 -3.36 -3.44
CA ILE A 45 2.32 -3.02 -2.09
C ILE A 45 3.14 -1.72 -2.06
N HIS A 46 4.03 -1.55 -3.04
CA HIS A 46 4.93 -0.40 -3.10
C HIS A 46 4.38 0.81 -3.85
N GLY A 47 3.22 0.67 -4.52
CA GLY A 47 2.55 1.75 -5.24
C GLY A 47 3.00 1.94 -6.68
N ASP A 48 3.65 0.94 -7.27
CA ASP A 48 3.95 0.92 -8.71
C ASP A 48 2.78 0.30 -9.47
N LEU A 49 1.75 1.11 -9.71
CA LEU A 49 0.51 0.64 -10.33
C LEU A 49 0.74 0.21 -11.79
N GLU A 50 1.56 0.93 -12.54
CA GLU A 50 1.82 0.65 -13.96
C GLU A 50 2.51 -0.71 -14.14
N LEU A 51 3.56 -0.99 -13.37
CA LEU A 51 4.22 -2.30 -13.42
C LEU A 51 3.30 -3.41 -12.87
N GLY A 52 2.49 -3.08 -11.85
CA GLY A 52 1.48 -3.99 -11.30
C GLY A 52 0.45 -4.41 -12.33
N ASP A 53 -0.09 -3.46 -13.11
CA ASP A 53 -1.07 -3.70 -14.16
C ASP A 53 -0.49 -4.59 -15.26
N ARG A 54 0.73 -4.31 -15.72
CA ARG A 54 1.45 -5.15 -16.70
C ARG A 54 1.64 -6.58 -16.22
N CYS A 55 1.99 -6.76 -14.94
CA CYS A 55 2.12 -8.11 -14.37
C CYS A 55 0.76 -8.81 -14.29
N ALA A 56 -0.32 -8.08 -14.02
CA ALA A 56 -1.66 -8.64 -13.97
C ALA A 56 -2.16 -9.12 -15.34
N GLU A 57 -1.88 -8.38 -16.42
CA GLU A 57 -2.19 -8.82 -17.79
C GLU A 57 -1.49 -10.15 -18.12
N LEU A 58 -0.23 -10.31 -17.70
CA LEU A 58 0.50 -11.56 -17.89
C LEU A 58 -0.11 -12.71 -17.07
N VAL A 59 -0.51 -12.45 -15.83
CA VAL A 59 -1.22 -13.44 -14.99
C VAL A 59 -2.54 -13.84 -15.64
N GLU A 60 -3.32 -12.89 -16.15
CA GLU A 60 -4.59 -13.15 -16.82
C GLU A 60 -4.42 -14.00 -18.09
N GLN A 61 -3.41 -13.71 -18.90
CA GLN A 61 -3.10 -14.48 -20.10
C GLN A 61 -2.68 -15.93 -19.78
N LEU A 62 -2.00 -16.13 -18.64
CA LEU A 62 -1.53 -17.46 -18.22
C LEU A 62 -2.60 -18.28 -17.52
N ASP A 63 -3.36 -17.69 -16.59
CA ASP A 63 -4.49 -18.31 -15.91
C ASP A 63 -5.43 -17.24 -15.30
N PRO A 64 -6.59 -16.98 -15.95
CA PRO A 64 -7.57 -16.03 -15.45
C PRO A 64 -8.09 -16.33 -14.03
N ALA A 65 -8.04 -17.60 -13.58
CA ALA A 65 -8.55 -17.99 -12.27
C ALA A 65 -7.69 -17.49 -11.10
N ARG A 66 -6.44 -17.07 -11.37
CA ARG A 66 -5.54 -16.51 -10.34
C ARG A 66 -5.87 -15.07 -9.96
N LEU A 67 -6.61 -14.33 -10.81
CA LEU A 67 -7.07 -12.99 -10.47
C LEU A 67 -8.40 -13.05 -9.70
N SER A 68 -8.31 -13.11 -8.37
CA SER A 68 -9.48 -12.94 -7.50
C SER A 68 -10.10 -11.54 -7.66
N GLU A 69 -11.37 -11.34 -7.32
CA GLU A 69 -12.00 -10.01 -7.32
C GLU A 69 -11.21 -9.00 -6.46
N GLN A 70 -10.65 -9.46 -5.34
CA GLN A 70 -9.77 -8.66 -4.49
C GLN A 70 -8.42 -8.35 -5.17
N SER A 71 -7.92 -9.28 -5.97
CA SER A 71 -6.74 -9.07 -6.82
C SER A 71 -7.04 -8.20 -8.03
N LYS A 72 -8.28 -7.91 -8.39
CA LYS A 72 -8.64 -6.99 -9.48
C LYS A 72 -8.96 -5.58 -8.98
N ALA A 73 -9.48 -5.46 -7.76
CA ALA A 73 -9.83 -4.21 -7.09
C ALA A 73 -8.63 -3.31 -6.67
N GLY A 74 -7.47 -3.50 -7.30
CA GLY A 74 -6.30 -2.64 -7.16
C GLY A 74 -5.62 -2.36 -8.51
N LEU A 75 -6.33 -2.59 -9.62
CA LEU A 75 -5.82 -2.46 -11.00
C LEU A 75 -6.50 -1.30 -11.71
N LEU A 76 -5.73 -0.58 -12.52
CA LEU A 76 -6.30 0.40 -13.44
C LEU A 76 -6.30 -0.20 -14.87
N PRO A 77 -7.32 0.13 -15.69
CA PRO A 77 -7.26 -0.21 -17.11
C PRO A 77 -6.04 0.48 -17.75
N VAL A 78 -5.12 -0.29 -18.29
CA VAL A 78 -3.98 0.21 -19.05
C VAL A 78 -4.48 0.66 -20.43
N ASP A 79 -4.24 1.91 -20.81
CA ASP A 79 -4.61 2.41 -22.13
C ASP A 79 -3.63 1.82 -23.18
N PRO A 80 -4.09 1.15 -24.26
CA PRO A 80 -3.19 0.55 -25.26
C PRO A 80 -2.20 1.53 -25.92
N LEU A 81 -2.46 2.83 -25.80
CA LEU A 81 -1.60 3.91 -26.28
C LEU A 81 -0.35 4.13 -25.41
N ASP A 82 -0.40 3.82 -24.11
CA ASP A 82 0.73 3.99 -23.19
C ASP A 82 1.84 2.95 -23.44
N LEU A 83 1.46 1.76 -23.90
CA LEU A 83 2.37 0.67 -24.31
C LEU A 83 3.30 1.05 -25.48
N GLN A 84 2.97 2.10 -26.26
CA GLN A 84 3.76 2.53 -27.41
C GLN A 84 4.75 3.66 -27.09
N MET A 85 4.67 4.29 -25.90
CA MET A 85 5.49 5.46 -25.56
C MET A 85 6.69 5.16 -24.64
N GLU A 86 6.87 3.91 -24.19
CA GLU A 86 7.93 3.56 -23.22
C GLU A 86 9.35 3.41 -23.80
N LYS A 87 9.55 3.43 -25.12
CA LYS A 87 10.91 3.39 -25.69
C LYS A 87 11.72 4.69 -25.50
N GLU A 88 11.12 5.77 -24.98
CA GLU A 88 11.81 7.06 -24.85
C GLU A 88 11.76 7.73 -23.46
N LYS A 89 11.12 7.15 -22.44
CA LYS A 89 11.16 7.73 -21.07
C LYS A 89 12.17 7.06 -20.15
N ASN A 90 13.40 6.97 -20.64
CA ASN A 90 14.57 6.92 -19.78
C ASN A 90 14.87 8.35 -19.25
N LYS A 91 13.97 8.90 -18.43
CA LYS A 91 14.20 10.14 -17.70
C LYS A 91 13.78 9.94 -16.24
N PRO A 92 14.68 10.10 -15.27
CA PRO A 92 14.26 10.19 -13.89
C PRO A 92 13.43 11.46 -13.80
N ALA A 93 12.12 11.33 -13.60
CA ALA A 93 11.30 12.48 -13.23
C ALA A 93 11.76 12.88 -11.83
N ASN A 94 12.74 13.77 -11.82
CA ASN A 94 13.30 14.40 -10.64
C ASN A 94 12.25 15.39 -10.10
N LYS A 95 11.10 14.88 -9.66
CA LYS A 95 10.09 15.62 -8.89
C LYS A 95 10.34 15.36 -7.40
N PHE A 96 11.61 15.33 -7.01
CA PHE A 96 12.00 15.19 -5.61
C PHE A 96 11.76 16.52 -4.89
N LEU A 97 11.07 16.43 -3.76
CA LEU A 97 10.81 17.49 -2.79
C LEU A 97 10.03 18.71 -3.33
N SER A 98 8.74 18.53 -3.59
CA SER A 98 7.80 19.56 -3.15
C SER A 98 7.14 19.07 -1.87
N ASN A 99 7.04 19.92 -0.85
CA ASN A 99 6.18 19.69 0.31
C ASN A 99 4.72 19.70 -0.16
N MET A 100 4.32 18.67 -0.91
CA MET A 100 2.97 18.51 -1.42
C MET A 100 2.09 18.23 -0.22
N THR A 101 1.32 19.25 0.16
CA THR A 101 0.45 19.20 1.34
C THR A 101 -0.93 18.81 0.84
N SER A 102 -1.16 17.52 0.62
CA SER A 102 -2.49 17.01 0.28
C SER A 102 -3.31 16.80 1.55
N GLN A 103 -4.54 17.30 1.56
CA GLN A 103 -5.49 17.10 2.66
C GLN A 103 -6.40 15.92 2.33
N TYR A 104 -6.63 15.06 3.33
CA TYR A 104 -7.49 13.89 3.19
C TYR A 104 -8.56 13.93 4.28
N ARG A 105 -9.80 13.66 3.89
CA ARG A 105 -10.92 13.41 4.82
C ARG A 105 -11.51 12.04 4.50
N ALA A 106 -12.03 11.34 5.52
CA ALA A 106 -12.66 10.05 5.30
C ALA A 106 -13.88 10.21 4.37
N GLY A 107 -13.96 9.38 3.32
CA GLY A 107 -15.01 9.48 2.30
C GLY A 107 -14.88 10.67 1.34
N ASP A 108 -13.75 11.38 1.35
CA ASP A 108 -13.49 12.50 0.43
C ASP A 108 -13.10 11.99 -0.95
N THR A 109 -13.92 12.28 -1.95
CA THR A 109 -13.67 11.92 -3.34
C THR A 109 -13.16 13.07 -4.18
N SER A 110 -12.85 14.22 -3.57
CA SER A 110 -12.46 15.44 -4.29
C SER A 110 -11.01 15.45 -4.78
N HIS A 111 -10.20 14.47 -4.40
CA HIS A 111 -8.81 14.40 -4.82
C HIS A 111 -8.71 14.03 -6.32
N PRO A 112 -7.89 14.70 -7.13
CA PRO A 112 -7.78 14.39 -8.56
C PRO A 112 -7.26 12.97 -8.84
N GLU A 113 -6.47 12.41 -7.92
CA GLU A 113 -5.91 11.05 -7.99
C GLU A 113 -6.68 10.06 -7.09
N ASN A 114 -7.95 10.36 -6.78
CA ASN A 114 -8.71 9.60 -5.79
C ASN A 114 -8.79 8.11 -6.11
N ASP A 115 -9.04 7.75 -7.37
CA ASP A 115 -9.16 6.36 -7.79
C ASP A 115 -7.85 5.59 -7.53
N MET A 116 -6.69 6.15 -7.90
CA MET A 116 -5.38 5.55 -7.64
C MET A 116 -5.13 5.32 -6.14
N ILE A 117 -5.51 6.28 -5.30
CA ILE A 117 -5.34 6.19 -3.84
C ILE A 117 -6.21 5.07 -3.25
N TYR A 118 -7.44 4.94 -3.73
CA TYR A 118 -8.38 3.91 -3.27
C TYR A 118 -7.96 2.50 -3.74
N GLU A 119 -7.54 2.36 -4.99
CA GLU A 119 -7.02 1.11 -5.53
C GLU A 119 -5.76 0.66 -4.77
N GLN A 120 -4.87 1.59 -4.45
CA GLN A 120 -3.66 1.29 -3.69
C GLN A 120 -3.96 0.78 -2.28
N ILE A 121 -4.91 1.37 -1.55
CA ILE A 121 -5.25 0.90 -0.21
C ILE A 121 -6.03 -0.43 -0.24
N ARG A 122 -6.83 -0.67 -1.30
CA ARG A 122 -7.51 -1.95 -1.53
C ARG A 122 -6.52 -3.06 -1.86
N GLY A 123 -5.51 -2.79 -2.68
CA GLY A 123 -4.42 -3.73 -2.95
C GLY A 123 -3.65 -4.14 -1.69
N LEU A 124 -3.49 -3.21 -0.74
CA LEU A 124 -2.90 -3.50 0.58
C LEU A 124 -3.83 -4.32 1.49
N LYS A 125 -5.15 -4.21 1.35
CA LYS A 125 -6.15 -4.88 2.22
C LYS A 125 -5.93 -6.39 2.34
N ALA A 126 -5.73 -7.07 1.20
CA ALA A 126 -5.51 -8.52 1.19
C ALA A 126 -4.24 -8.91 1.97
N HIS A 127 -3.12 -8.25 1.66
CA HIS A 127 -1.84 -8.45 2.33
C HIS A 127 -1.88 -8.14 3.83
N MET A 128 -2.62 -7.10 4.22
CA MET A 128 -2.85 -6.78 5.63
C MET A 128 -3.57 -7.92 6.34
N LYS A 129 -4.63 -8.49 5.75
CA LYS A 129 -5.38 -9.61 6.33
C LYS A 129 -4.50 -10.87 6.45
N GLU A 130 -3.68 -11.17 5.46
CA GLU A 130 -2.75 -12.32 5.47
C GLU A 130 -1.77 -12.29 6.65
N VAL A 131 -1.28 -11.10 7.02
CA VAL A 131 -0.36 -10.93 8.16
C VAL A 131 -1.06 -10.73 9.50
N GLY A 132 -2.40 -10.88 9.54
CA GLY A 132 -3.20 -10.88 10.76
C GLY A 132 -3.87 -9.55 11.12
N TYR A 133 -4.07 -8.64 10.17
CA TYR A 133 -4.89 -7.45 10.39
C TYR A 133 -6.36 -7.83 10.60
N ILE A 134 -6.93 -7.34 11.70
CA ILE A 134 -8.36 -7.45 12.01
C ILE A 134 -8.89 -6.03 12.13
N PRO A 135 -9.79 -5.59 11.23
CA PRO A 135 -10.40 -4.27 11.31
C PRO A 135 -11.14 -4.09 12.63
N ASP A 136 -10.90 -2.97 13.30
CA ASP A 136 -11.65 -2.61 14.50
C ASP A 136 -12.87 -1.77 14.12
N LEU A 137 -14.05 -2.39 14.24
CA LEU A 137 -15.33 -1.82 13.80
C LEU A 137 -16.06 -1.07 14.92
N ARG A 138 -15.48 -0.95 16.12
CA ARG A 138 -16.12 -0.32 17.29
C ARG A 138 -16.58 1.12 17.04
N ASP A 139 -15.90 1.83 16.14
CA ASP A 139 -16.16 3.23 15.82
C ASP A 139 -17.16 3.43 14.64
N VAL A 140 -17.67 2.34 14.02
CA VAL A 140 -18.63 2.43 12.91
C VAL A 140 -20.06 2.39 13.45
N LEU A 141 -20.74 3.54 13.43
CA LEU A 141 -22.06 3.74 14.06
C LEU A 141 -23.27 3.48 13.15
N TYR A 142 -23.20 2.52 12.23
CA TYR A 142 -24.30 2.26 11.27
C TYR A 142 -24.75 0.79 11.25
N ASP A 143 -26.06 0.56 11.14
CA ASP A 143 -26.67 -0.75 10.86
C ASP A 143 -26.42 -1.16 9.39
N ILE A 144 -25.15 -1.34 9.03
CA ILE A 144 -24.72 -1.83 7.72
C ILE A 144 -24.07 -3.20 7.86
N ASP A 145 -23.96 -3.93 6.75
CA ASP A 145 -23.30 -5.22 6.75
C ASP A 145 -21.80 -5.07 7.09
N GLN A 146 -21.20 -6.17 7.55
CA GLN A 146 -19.82 -6.17 8.02
C GLN A 146 -18.81 -5.77 6.93
N GLU A 147 -19.06 -6.13 5.68
CA GLU A 147 -18.16 -5.79 4.57
C GLU A 147 -18.13 -4.27 4.33
N SER A 148 -19.31 -3.63 4.38
CA SER A 148 -19.45 -2.18 4.30
C SER A 148 -18.77 -1.47 5.48
N MET A 149 -18.83 -2.03 6.70
CA MET A 149 -18.12 -1.48 7.86
C MET A 149 -16.59 -1.58 7.69
N GLU A 150 -16.08 -2.72 7.21
CA GLU A 150 -14.66 -2.91 6.94
C GLU A 150 -14.15 -1.92 5.89
N GLU A 151 -14.93 -1.67 4.84
CA GLU A 151 -14.57 -0.71 3.80
C GLU A 151 -14.55 0.73 4.33
N ALA A 152 -15.51 1.13 5.18
CA ALA A 152 -15.52 2.45 5.81
C ALA A 152 -14.25 2.70 6.64
N VAL A 153 -13.80 1.69 7.37
CA VAL A 153 -12.58 1.74 8.18
C VAL A 153 -11.32 1.72 7.32
N LEU A 154 -11.34 1.04 6.17
CA LEU A 154 -10.23 1.02 5.21
C LEU A 154 -9.91 2.41 4.65
N VAL A 155 -10.94 3.24 4.45
CA VAL A 155 -10.83 4.56 3.80
C VAL A 155 -10.73 5.71 4.81
N HIS A 156 -10.27 5.43 6.02
CA HIS A 156 -9.91 6.48 6.98
C HIS A 156 -8.80 7.39 6.42
N SER A 157 -8.85 8.68 6.79
CA SER A 157 -7.95 9.72 6.26
C SER A 157 -6.46 9.40 6.39
N GLU A 158 -6.04 8.72 7.45
CA GLU A 158 -4.64 8.35 7.67
C GLU A 158 -4.16 7.26 6.70
N LYS A 159 -5.04 6.30 6.40
CA LYS A 159 -4.74 5.24 5.44
C LYS A 159 -4.71 5.77 4.02
N LEU A 160 -5.64 6.66 3.67
CA LEU A 160 -5.63 7.38 2.39
C LEU A 160 -4.38 8.25 2.24
N ALA A 161 -4.01 9.01 3.28
CA ALA A 161 -2.80 9.82 3.27
C ALA A 161 -1.53 8.96 3.10
N LEU A 162 -1.48 7.80 3.76
CA LEU A 162 -0.37 6.86 3.59
C LEU A 162 -0.35 6.26 2.19
N SER A 163 -1.51 5.85 1.67
CA SER A 163 -1.67 5.29 0.33
C SER A 163 -1.14 6.25 -0.75
N HIS A 164 -1.57 7.51 -0.73
CA HIS A 164 -0.99 8.54 -1.60
C HIS A 164 0.51 8.74 -1.36
N GLY A 165 0.94 8.70 -0.10
CA GLY A 165 2.36 8.76 0.24
C GLY A 165 3.17 7.66 -0.42
N LEU A 166 2.65 6.43 -0.51
CA LEU A 166 3.31 5.32 -1.19
C LEU A 166 3.40 5.56 -2.70
N LEU A 167 2.31 6.02 -3.33
CA LEU A 167 2.26 6.31 -4.78
C LEU A 167 3.20 7.44 -5.20
N THR A 168 3.33 8.48 -4.37
CA THR A 168 4.02 9.72 -4.75
C THR A 168 5.45 9.82 -4.27
N SER A 169 5.93 8.83 -3.51
CA SER A 169 7.29 8.83 -2.97
C SER A 169 8.07 7.59 -3.35
N PRO A 170 9.37 7.70 -3.64
CA PRO A 170 10.17 6.57 -4.05
C PRO A 170 10.17 5.44 -3.00
N PRO A 171 10.31 4.18 -3.43
CA PRO A 171 10.50 3.05 -2.52
C PRO A 171 11.60 3.31 -1.49
N ARG A 172 11.46 2.71 -0.30
CA ARG A 172 12.41 2.83 0.83
C ARG A 172 12.55 4.24 1.45
N THR A 173 11.83 5.25 0.97
CA THR A 173 11.89 6.60 1.58
C THR A 173 10.95 6.72 2.79
N THR A 174 11.24 7.62 3.72
CA THR A 174 10.37 7.88 4.88
C THR A 174 9.15 8.70 4.47
N ILE A 175 7.95 8.24 4.81
CA ILE A 175 6.69 8.98 4.57
C ILE A 175 6.32 9.80 5.82
N ARG A 176 5.93 11.06 5.64
CA ARG A 176 5.53 11.96 6.73
C ARG A 176 4.09 12.41 6.55
N ILE A 177 3.26 12.20 7.58
CA ILE A 177 1.83 12.55 7.57
C ILE A 177 1.55 13.48 8.76
N MET A 178 0.85 14.58 8.51
CA MET A 178 0.39 15.49 9.57
C MET A 178 -1.14 15.36 9.72
N LYS A 179 -1.58 15.05 10.94
CA LYS A 179 -2.99 14.92 11.32
C LYS A 179 -3.33 15.92 12.42
N ASN A 180 -4.47 16.59 12.28
CA ASN A 180 -4.96 17.55 13.29
C ASN A 180 -5.71 16.88 14.45
N PHE A 181 -6.14 15.63 14.29
CA PHE A 181 -6.85 14.84 15.31
C PHE A 181 -6.01 13.65 15.75
N HIS A 182 -6.40 12.99 16.83
CA HIS A 182 -5.78 11.74 17.27
C HIS A 182 -5.99 10.62 16.23
N VAL A 183 -5.01 9.75 16.05
CA VAL A 183 -5.12 8.56 15.19
C VAL A 183 -6.00 7.53 15.90
N CYS A 184 -7.01 6.96 15.22
CA CYS A 184 -7.84 5.93 15.85
C CYS A 184 -7.08 4.60 16.00
N ASP A 185 -7.57 3.72 16.88
CA ASP A 185 -6.93 2.44 17.21
C ASP A 185 -6.73 1.58 15.95
N ASP A 186 -7.74 1.52 15.09
CA ASP A 186 -7.68 0.79 13.84
C ASP A 186 -6.58 1.33 12.91
N CYS A 187 -6.58 2.64 12.64
CA CYS A 187 -5.56 3.28 11.81
C CYS A 187 -4.17 3.02 12.37
N HIS A 188 -4.00 3.15 13.68
CA HIS A 188 -2.71 2.91 14.32
C HIS A 188 -2.22 1.48 14.13
N ASN A 189 -3.10 0.49 14.28
CA ASN A 189 -2.77 -0.92 14.03
C ASN A 189 -2.50 -1.21 12.55
N ALA A 190 -3.31 -0.65 11.65
CA ALA A 190 -3.09 -0.76 10.22
C ALA A 190 -1.74 -0.18 9.80
N LEU A 191 -1.36 0.99 10.29
CA LEU A 191 -0.08 1.65 9.97
C LEU A 191 1.12 0.84 10.46
N LYS A 192 1.03 0.21 11.65
CA LYS A 192 2.03 -0.76 12.11
C LYS A 192 2.17 -1.88 11.09
N ILE A 193 1.07 -2.54 10.73
CA ILE A 193 1.08 -3.66 9.80
C ILE A 193 1.64 -3.27 8.44
N ILE A 194 1.17 -2.16 7.87
CA ILE A 194 1.63 -1.66 6.58
C ILE A 194 3.14 -1.36 6.64
N SER A 195 3.66 -0.77 7.73
CA SER A 195 5.10 -0.49 7.87
C SER A 195 5.97 -1.74 7.76
N LYS A 196 5.46 -2.88 8.24
CA LYS A 196 6.11 -4.19 8.12
C LYS A 196 6.02 -4.73 6.70
N ILE A 197 4.85 -4.63 6.06
CA ILE A 197 4.60 -5.15 4.71
C ILE A 197 5.45 -4.41 3.67
N VAL A 198 5.44 -3.07 3.71
CA VAL A 198 6.16 -2.25 2.72
C VAL A 198 7.63 -2.05 3.08
N GLY A 199 8.05 -2.39 4.31
CA GLY A 199 9.43 -2.17 4.77
C GLY A 199 9.86 -0.69 4.81
N ARG A 200 8.94 0.24 5.13
CA ARG A 200 9.19 1.69 5.15
C ARG A 200 8.87 2.29 6.51
N VAL A 201 9.59 3.35 6.85
CA VAL A 201 9.35 4.14 8.07
C VAL A 201 8.29 5.20 7.78
N PHE A 202 7.28 5.26 8.64
CA PHE A 202 6.25 6.32 8.61
C PHE A 202 6.37 7.19 9.85
N ILE A 203 6.34 8.51 9.67
CA ILE A 203 6.29 9.46 10.77
C ILE A 203 4.95 10.19 10.70
N ILE A 204 4.10 9.97 11.69
CA ILE A 204 2.80 10.61 11.77
C ILE A 204 2.78 11.53 12.98
N ARG A 205 2.51 12.81 12.74
CA ARG A 205 2.22 13.77 13.79
C ARG A 205 0.72 13.81 13.99
N ASP A 206 0.25 13.45 15.17
CA ASP A 206 -1.13 13.73 15.59
C ASP A 206 -1.19 14.97 16.49
N ALA A 207 -2.38 15.30 17.00
CA ALA A 207 -2.58 16.48 17.86
C ALA A 207 -1.70 16.50 19.12
N LYS A 208 -1.27 15.34 19.63
CA LYS A 208 -0.61 15.19 20.93
C LYS A 208 0.87 14.83 20.81
N ARG A 209 1.28 14.08 19.79
CA ARG A 209 2.65 13.55 19.66
C ARG A 209 3.02 13.10 18.25
N PHE A 210 4.28 12.70 18.13
CA PHE A 210 4.79 11.98 16.96
C PHE A 210 4.75 10.48 17.21
N HIS A 211 4.32 9.76 16.17
CA HIS A 211 4.35 8.31 16.08
C HIS A 211 5.31 7.94 14.95
N GLN A 212 6.31 7.13 15.26
CA GLN A 212 7.17 6.52 14.26
C GLN A 212 6.77 5.06 14.12
N PHE A 213 6.26 4.69 12.94
CA PHE A 213 5.91 3.33 12.59
C PHE A 213 7.04 2.69 11.81
N GLN A 214 7.51 1.53 12.27
CA GLN A 214 8.60 0.79 11.66
C GLN A 214 8.50 -0.69 12.07
N ASP A 215 8.66 -1.59 11.11
CA ASP A 215 8.73 -3.04 11.33
C ASP A 215 7.58 -3.61 12.19
N GLY A 216 6.36 -3.11 11.98
CA GLY A 216 5.19 -3.58 12.74
C GLY A 216 5.02 -2.94 14.10
N LYS A 217 5.86 -1.97 14.46
CA LYS A 217 5.86 -1.32 15.77
C LYS A 217 5.65 0.18 15.64
N CYS A 218 5.13 0.78 16.70
CA CYS A 218 5.06 2.22 16.84
C CYS A 218 5.92 2.67 18.02
N SER A 219 6.58 3.82 17.89
CA SER A 219 7.35 4.46 18.97
C SER A 219 6.56 4.75 20.25
N CYS A 220 5.22 4.65 20.20
CA CYS A 220 4.38 4.83 21.37
C CYS A 220 4.23 3.59 22.26
N ASN A 221 4.74 2.42 21.84
CA ASN A 221 4.59 1.14 22.54
C ASN A 221 3.14 0.82 22.96
N ASP A 222 2.19 1.18 22.10
CA ASP A 222 0.76 0.95 22.34
C ASP A 222 0.16 1.70 23.56
N TYR A 223 0.89 2.66 24.11
CA TYR A 223 0.38 3.59 25.12
C TYR A 223 -0.23 4.81 24.43
N TRP A 224 -1.43 4.68 23.87
CA TRP A 224 -2.16 5.76 23.17
C TRP A 224 -2.96 6.69 24.08
N TYR A 225 -3.28 6.25 25.29
CA TYR A 225 -3.81 7.11 26.34
C TYR A 225 -2.66 7.59 27.25
N PRO A 226 -2.63 8.86 27.67
CA PRO A 226 -1.92 9.20 28.91
C PRO A 226 -2.47 8.26 29.98
N SER A 227 -1.60 7.69 30.80
CA SER A 227 -2.02 7.09 32.06
C SER A 227 -2.97 8.09 32.72
N ILE A 228 -4.26 7.76 32.78
CA ILE A 228 -5.11 8.42 33.75
C ILE A 228 -4.58 7.87 35.07
N GLU A 229 -3.61 8.58 35.66
CA GLU A 229 -3.49 8.56 37.11
C GLU A 229 -4.88 8.94 37.60
N LEU A 230 -5.65 7.93 37.99
CA LEU A 230 -6.83 8.11 38.81
C LEU A 230 -6.32 8.69 40.12
N ALA A 231 -6.16 10.01 40.15
CA ALA A 231 -6.09 10.76 41.37
C ALA A 231 -7.50 10.76 41.97
N PHE A 232 -7.78 9.72 42.77
CA PHE A 232 -8.80 9.73 43.81
C PHE A 232 -8.22 9.09 45.07
#